data_AF-A0A960QL87-F1
#
_entry.id   AF-A0A960QL87-F1
#
_cell.length_a   1.000
_cell.length_b   1.000
_cell.length_c   1.000
_cell.angle_alpha   90.00
_cell.angle_beta   90.00
_cell.angle_gamma   90.00
#
_symmetry.space_group_name_H-M   'P 1'
#
loop_
_entity.id
_entity.type
_entity.pdbx_description
1 polymer ?
#
loop_
_entity_poly.entity_id
_entity_poly.type
_entity_poly.pdbx_seq_one_letter_code
_entity_poly.pdbx_strand_id
1 'polypeptide(L)'
;ISIITTIKELLKLNPLFKEELQIFLGHSDFTEPGKLADFAVALTTAGREELQEILGTFDVQDRIDKTLVLLKKELDLSKLQSSINQKIEATISKTQREFFLREQLKTIKRELGIEKDDKMSDTEKFQERIKDKEVPEDVKKVIDDELDKLGVLDTQSAEYAVSRNYLDWLTVVPWGVNSKENHNLAEAEKILEEDHYGL
;
A
#
# COMPACT_ATOMS: atom_id res chain seq x y z
N ILE A 1 28.83 -19.89 30.91
CA ILE A 1 29.12 -19.88 29.45
C ILE A 1 28.00 -19.24 28.62
N SER A 2 26.72 -19.35 29.00
CA SER A 2 25.62 -18.82 28.17
C SER A 2 25.50 -17.28 28.14
N ILE A 3 25.76 -16.55 29.23
CA ILE A 3 25.55 -15.08 29.28
C ILE A 3 26.42 -14.32 28.28
N ILE A 4 27.71 -14.64 28.19
CA ILE A 4 28.63 -13.96 27.27
C ILE A 4 28.19 -14.11 25.81
N THR A 5 27.67 -15.29 25.43
CA THR A 5 27.16 -15.55 24.09
C THR A 5 25.91 -14.71 23.81
N THR A 6 24.99 -14.64 24.77
CA THR A 6 23.75 -13.86 24.65
C THR A 6 24.04 -12.36 24.58
N ILE A 7 25.00 -11.84 25.36
CA ILE A 7 25.48 -10.45 25.25
C ILE A 7 26.05 -10.20 23.85
N LYS A 8 26.90 -11.10 23.35
CA LYS A 8 27.48 -10.98 21.98
C LYS A 8 26.42 -10.97 20.88
N GLU A 9 25.33 -11.71 21.02
CA GLU A 9 24.21 -11.68 20.07
C GLU A 9 23.45 -10.35 20.15
N LEU A 10 23.19 -9.84 21.35
CA LEU A 10 22.51 -8.57 21.56
C LEU A 10 23.31 -7.40 20.96
N LEU A 11 24.64 -7.42 21.10
CA LEU A 11 25.55 -6.44 20.49
C LEU A 11 25.53 -6.40 18.96
N LYS A 12 25.22 -7.52 18.30
CA LYS A 12 25.10 -7.54 16.83
C LYS A 12 23.81 -6.87 16.37
N LEU A 13 22.79 -6.87 17.23
CA LEU A 13 21.44 -6.38 16.92
C LEU A 13 21.26 -4.90 17.30
N ASN A 14 22.01 -4.40 18.28
CA ASN A 14 21.87 -3.03 18.76
C ASN A 14 23.14 -2.17 18.52
N PRO A 15 23.16 -1.31 17.49
CA PRO A 15 24.33 -0.49 17.12
C PRO A 15 24.71 0.56 18.17
N LEU A 16 23.74 1.04 18.95
CA LEU A 16 23.89 2.18 19.86
C LEU A 16 24.88 1.91 21.00
N PHE A 17 24.99 0.66 21.44
CA PHE A 17 25.88 0.27 22.54
C PHE A 17 27.15 -0.45 22.06
N LYS A 18 27.36 -0.57 20.75
CA LYS A 18 28.41 -1.43 20.19
C LYS A 18 29.83 -0.99 20.56
N GLU A 19 30.09 0.32 20.63
CA GLU A 19 31.42 0.88 20.93
C GLU A 19 31.73 0.83 22.44
N GLU A 20 30.82 1.32 23.29
CA GLU A 20 30.99 1.33 24.75
C GLU A 20 31.16 -0.11 25.31
N LEU A 21 30.47 -1.07 24.71
CA LEU A 21 30.51 -2.46 25.16
C LEU A 21 31.67 -3.26 24.57
N GLN A 22 32.19 -2.91 23.39
CA GLN A 22 33.45 -3.48 22.89
C GLN A 22 34.64 -3.08 23.76
N ILE A 23 34.68 -1.82 24.21
CA ILE A 23 35.70 -1.31 25.13
C ILE A 23 35.62 -2.09 26.45
N PHE A 24 34.41 -2.27 27.00
CA PHE A 24 34.24 -3.01 28.26
C PHE A 24 34.56 -4.50 28.15
N LEU A 25 34.15 -5.18 27.07
CA LEU A 25 34.51 -6.58 26.80
C LEU A 25 36.03 -6.77 26.56
N GLY A 26 36.73 -5.72 26.12
CA GLY A 26 38.18 -5.73 25.89
C GLY A 26 39.04 -5.46 27.14
N HIS A 27 38.46 -4.83 28.18
CA HIS A 27 39.17 -4.41 29.39
C HIS A 27 38.73 -5.13 30.67
N SER A 28 37.64 -5.89 30.64
CA SER A 28 37.12 -6.58 31.82
C SER A 28 37.61 -8.01 31.87
N ASP A 29 38.48 -8.32 32.82
CA ASP A 29 38.71 -9.71 33.22
C ASP A 29 37.38 -10.28 33.74
N PHE A 30 36.77 -11.22 32.99
CA PHE A 30 35.52 -11.91 33.37
C PHE A 30 35.69 -12.87 34.57
N THR A 31 36.68 -12.62 35.41
CA THR A 31 37.10 -13.44 36.54
C THR A 31 36.12 -13.34 37.71
N GLU A 32 35.30 -12.29 37.77
CA GLU A 32 34.24 -12.13 38.76
C GLU A 32 32.84 -12.29 38.14
N PRO A 33 32.16 -13.43 38.36
CA PRO A 33 30.85 -13.72 37.78
C PRO A 33 29.75 -12.74 38.23
N GLY A 34 29.90 -12.15 39.42
CA GLY A 34 28.98 -11.16 39.96
C GLY A 34 28.95 -9.85 39.17
N LYS A 35 30.13 -9.29 38.86
CA LYS A 35 30.25 -8.08 38.03
C LYS A 35 29.69 -8.28 36.63
N LEU A 36 29.88 -9.49 36.09
CA LEU A 36 29.32 -9.88 34.80
C LEU A 36 27.79 -9.88 34.84
N ALA A 37 27.18 -10.41 35.91
CA ALA A 37 25.73 -10.38 36.09
C ALA A 37 25.20 -8.95 36.20
N ASP A 38 25.82 -8.11 37.03
CA ASP A 38 25.39 -6.71 37.23
C ASP A 38 25.48 -5.90 35.92
N PHE A 39 26.54 -6.11 35.14
CA PHE A 39 26.70 -5.50 33.83
C PHE A 39 25.67 -6.01 32.81
N ALA A 40 25.45 -7.31 32.75
CA ALA A 40 24.50 -7.92 31.82
C ALA A 40 23.08 -7.40 32.08
N VAL A 41 22.72 -7.16 33.34
CA VAL A 41 21.43 -6.58 33.72
C VAL A 41 21.31 -5.11 33.32
N ALA A 42 22.38 -4.33 33.41
CA ALA A 42 22.39 -2.94 32.95
C ALA A 42 22.14 -2.79 31.43
N LEU A 43 22.33 -3.87 30.66
CA LEU A 43 22.02 -3.92 29.23
C LEU A 43 20.57 -4.27 28.91
N THR A 44 19.77 -4.63 29.91
CA THR A 44 18.36 -4.98 29.73
C THR A 44 17.45 -3.80 30.02
N THR A 45 16.28 -3.77 29.39
CA THR A 45 15.24 -2.76 29.64
C THR A 45 14.33 -3.17 30.81
N ALA A 46 14.89 -3.88 31.80
CA ALA A 46 14.14 -4.46 32.92
C ALA A 46 13.57 -3.39 33.87
N GLY A 47 12.45 -3.72 34.51
CA GLY A 47 11.78 -2.81 35.45
C GLY A 47 12.60 -2.61 36.73
N ARG A 48 12.39 -1.49 37.43
CA ARG A 48 13.09 -1.17 38.70
C ARG A 48 12.96 -2.29 39.74
N GLU A 49 11.81 -2.95 39.80
CA GLU A 49 11.55 -4.06 40.73
C GLU A 49 12.41 -5.29 40.40
N GLU A 50 12.50 -5.67 39.12
CA GLU A 50 13.32 -6.78 38.63
C GLU A 50 14.82 -6.49 38.88
N LEU A 51 15.26 -5.26 38.63
CA LEU A 51 16.64 -4.82 38.92
C LEU A 51 16.99 -4.92 40.40
N GLN A 52 16.07 -4.50 41.28
CA GLN A 52 16.26 -4.56 42.72
C GLN A 52 16.29 -6.01 43.23
N GLU A 53 15.49 -6.90 42.64
CA GLU A 53 15.47 -8.32 43.00
C GLU A 53 16.82 -9.01 42.73
N ILE A 54 17.46 -8.67 41.61
CA ILE A 54 18.78 -9.19 41.25
C ILE A 54 19.85 -8.65 42.20
N LEU A 55 19.84 -7.33 42.47
CA LEU A 55 20.78 -6.70 43.40
C LEU A 55 20.65 -7.25 44.83
N GLY A 56 19.44 -7.67 45.22
CA GLY A 56 19.18 -8.32 46.51
C GLY A 56 19.59 -9.80 46.59
N THR A 57 20.01 -10.41 45.48
CA THR A 57 20.40 -11.83 45.44
C THR A 57 21.90 -11.97 45.72
N PHE A 58 22.24 -12.41 46.94
CA PHE A 58 23.63 -12.58 47.39
C PHE A 58 24.32 -13.81 46.80
N ASP A 59 23.55 -14.87 46.50
CA ASP A 59 24.09 -16.05 45.83
C ASP A 59 24.43 -15.72 44.37
N VAL A 60 25.69 -15.96 44.00
CA VAL A 60 26.20 -15.58 42.67
C VAL A 60 25.56 -16.43 41.57
N GLN A 61 25.26 -17.69 41.86
CA GLN A 61 24.69 -18.63 40.90
C GLN A 61 23.22 -18.29 40.62
N ASP A 62 22.43 -18.08 41.68
CA ASP A 62 21.04 -17.63 41.56
C ASP A 62 20.93 -16.27 40.86
N ARG A 63 21.84 -15.34 41.17
CA ARG A 63 21.88 -14.02 40.52
C ARG A 63 22.13 -14.14 39.02
N ILE A 64 23.08 -14.99 38.62
CA ILE A 64 23.41 -15.26 37.20
C ILE A 64 22.21 -15.86 36.46
N ASP A 65 21.50 -16.80 37.09
CA ASP A 65 20.35 -17.45 36.46
C ASP A 65 19.19 -16.47 36.25
N LYS A 66 18.89 -15.61 37.25
CA LYS A 66 17.89 -14.54 37.12
C LYS A 66 18.26 -13.53 36.05
N THR A 67 19.51 -13.06 36.03
CA THR A 67 20.04 -12.17 35.00
C THR A 67 19.88 -12.78 33.61
N LEU A 68 20.19 -14.07 33.44
CA LEU A 68 20.11 -14.76 32.16
C LEU A 68 18.67 -14.81 31.62
N VAL A 69 17.66 -14.93 32.49
CA VAL A 69 16.25 -14.88 32.09
C VAL A 69 15.89 -13.51 31.49
N LEU A 70 16.26 -12.43 32.18
CA LEU A 70 16.00 -11.07 31.67
C LEU A 70 16.76 -10.78 30.38
N LEU A 71 18.02 -11.23 30.30
CA LEU A 71 18.83 -11.05 29.11
C LEU A 71 18.28 -11.79 27.89
N LYS A 72 17.72 -13.00 28.09
CA LYS A 72 17.02 -13.74 27.02
C LYS A 72 15.78 -13.02 26.55
N LYS A 73 14.97 -12.49 27.47
CA LYS A 73 13.77 -11.69 27.14
C LYS A 73 14.15 -10.46 26.30
N GLU A 74 15.23 -9.76 26.68
CA GLU A 74 15.74 -8.62 25.92
C GLU A 74 16.25 -9.02 24.52
N LEU A 75 16.95 -10.16 24.42
CA LEU A 75 17.43 -10.68 23.15
C LEU A 75 16.28 -11.01 22.20
N ASP A 76 15.22 -11.63 22.71
CA ASP A 76 14.03 -11.97 21.91
C ASP A 76 13.32 -10.71 21.41
N LEU A 77 13.18 -9.68 22.27
CA LEU A 77 12.66 -8.37 21.87
C LEU A 77 13.51 -7.72 20.78
N SER A 78 14.84 -7.68 20.95
CA SER A 78 15.76 -7.14 19.94
C SER A 78 15.69 -7.89 18.60
N LYS A 79 15.55 -9.23 18.63
CA LYS A 79 15.37 -10.05 17.41
C LYS A 79 14.07 -9.72 16.70
N LEU A 80 12.99 -9.54 17.45
CA LEU A 80 11.67 -9.17 16.91
C LEU A 80 11.71 -7.78 16.26
N GLN A 81 12.31 -6.81 16.93
CA GLN A 81 12.49 -5.45 16.40
C GLN A 81 13.33 -5.43 15.13
N SER A 82 14.43 -6.20 15.10
CA SER A 82 15.26 -6.35 13.89
C SER A 82 14.48 -6.97 12.72
N SER A 83 13.67 -8.01 12.98
CA SER A 83 12.83 -8.63 11.95
C SER A 83 11.76 -7.67 11.40
N ILE A 84 11.15 -6.86 12.26
CA ILE A 84 10.19 -5.83 11.86
C ILE A 84 10.87 -4.80 10.95
N ASN A 85 12.04 -4.28 11.36
CA ASN A 85 12.78 -3.30 10.57
C ASN A 85 13.15 -3.85 9.19
N GLN A 86 13.63 -5.09 9.10
CA GLN A 86 13.92 -5.73 7.81
C GLN A 86 12.69 -5.86 6.90
N LYS A 87 11.52 -6.19 7.45
CA LYS A 87 10.27 -6.24 6.68
C LYS A 87 9.84 -4.87 6.17
N ILE A 88 10.01 -3.84 7.00
CA ILE A 88 9.70 -2.44 6.62
C ILE A 88 10.63 -2.00 5.49
N GLU A 89 11.94 -2.21 5.63
CA GLU A 89 12.94 -1.87 4.60
C GLU A 89 12.66 -2.58 3.28
N ALA A 90 12.35 -3.88 3.30
CA ALA A 90 12.01 -4.64 2.10
C ALA A 90 10.76 -4.07 1.38
N THR A 91 9.76 -3.66 2.14
CA THR A 91 8.51 -3.07 1.60
C THR A 91 8.76 -1.69 1.00
N ILE A 92 9.52 -0.84 1.69
CA ILE A 92 9.90 0.49 1.20
C ILE A 92 10.74 0.38 -0.07
N SER A 93 11.74 -0.51 -0.08
CA SER A 93 12.61 -0.72 -1.24
C SER A 93 11.82 -1.16 -2.48
N LYS A 94 10.87 -2.09 -2.33
CA LYS A 94 10.00 -2.52 -3.43
C LYS A 94 9.15 -1.37 -3.95
N THR A 95 8.54 -0.60 -3.07
CA THR A 95 7.66 0.53 -3.42
C THR A 95 8.44 1.64 -4.13
N GLN A 96 9.62 2.00 -3.62
CA GLN A 96 10.51 2.97 -4.26
C GLN A 96 10.96 2.50 -5.65
N ARG A 97 11.29 1.20 -5.79
CA ARG A 97 11.67 0.62 -7.08
C ARG A 97 10.52 0.67 -8.09
N GLU A 98 9.30 0.31 -7.69
CA GLU A 98 8.12 0.38 -8.56
C GLU A 98 7.80 1.83 -8.96
N PHE A 99 7.89 2.77 -8.02
CA PHE A 99 7.71 4.20 -8.30
C PHE A 99 8.71 4.69 -9.35
N PHE A 100 9.99 4.39 -9.15
CA PHE A 100 11.05 4.80 -10.07
C PHE A 100 10.87 4.19 -11.47
N LEU A 101 10.53 2.90 -11.56
CA LEU A 101 10.25 2.23 -12.83
C LEU A 101 9.05 2.86 -13.57
N ARG A 102 7.99 3.25 -12.85
CA ARG A 102 6.84 3.95 -13.44
C ARG A 102 7.23 5.32 -14.00
N GLU A 103 8.06 6.06 -13.27
CA GLU A 103 8.53 7.37 -13.70
C GLU A 103 9.47 7.28 -14.92
N GLN A 104 10.33 6.27 -14.95
CA GLN A 104 11.13 5.93 -16.12
C GLN A 104 10.25 5.57 -17.33
N LEU A 105 9.25 4.71 -17.15
CA LEU A 105 8.31 4.37 -18.23
C LEU A 105 7.55 5.59 -18.74
N LYS A 106 7.12 6.49 -17.85
CA LYS A 106 6.46 7.75 -18.23
C LYS A 106 7.39 8.62 -19.07
N THR A 107 8.66 8.68 -18.71
CA THR A 107 9.69 9.44 -19.45
C THR A 107 9.96 8.83 -20.82
N ILE A 108 10.13 7.50 -20.89
CA ILE A 108 10.33 6.77 -22.15
C ILE A 108 9.13 6.94 -23.09
N LYS A 109 7.90 6.85 -22.58
CA LYS A 109 6.68 7.06 -23.38
C LYS A 109 6.63 8.47 -23.99
N ARG A 110 7.05 9.48 -23.22
CA ARG A 110 7.17 10.87 -23.68
C ARG A 110 8.24 11.02 -24.76
N GLU A 111 9.42 10.42 -24.57
CA GLU A 111 10.52 10.47 -25.55
C GLU A 111 10.19 9.73 -26.85
N LEU A 112 9.45 8.62 -26.78
CA LEU A 112 9.01 7.85 -27.95
C LEU A 112 7.90 8.54 -28.76
N GLY A 113 7.33 9.66 -28.28
CA GLY A 113 6.21 10.34 -28.94
C GLY A 113 4.92 9.51 -28.97
N ILE A 114 4.83 8.46 -28.13
CA ILE A 114 3.63 7.62 -27.98
C ILE A 114 2.79 8.15 -26.81
N GLU A 115 2.78 9.46 -26.57
CA GLU A 115 1.71 10.09 -25.81
C GLU A 115 0.43 10.08 -26.68
N LYS A 116 -0.13 8.90 -26.92
CA LYS A 116 -1.57 8.79 -26.78
C LYS A 116 -1.81 8.81 -25.27
N ASP A 117 -1.86 10.02 -24.75
CA ASP A 117 -2.36 10.30 -23.41
C ASP A 117 -3.62 9.46 -23.19
N ASP A 118 -3.82 8.81 -22.04
CA ASP A 118 -5.04 8.01 -21.82
C ASP A 118 -6.30 8.87 -22.09
N LYS A 119 -6.17 10.19 -21.87
CA LYS A 119 -7.14 11.22 -22.27
C LYS A 119 -7.47 11.22 -23.76
N MET A 120 -6.45 11.12 -24.61
CA MET A 120 -6.58 11.12 -26.08
C MET A 120 -7.26 9.84 -26.58
N SER A 121 -7.07 8.71 -25.89
CA SER A 121 -7.78 7.47 -26.22
C SER A 121 -9.27 7.53 -25.88
N ASP A 122 -9.64 8.16 -24.77
CA ASP A 122 -11.06 8.29 -24.38
C ASP A 122 -11.80 9.30 -25.26
N THR A 123 -11.17 10.42 -25.61
CA THR A 123 -11.77 11.42 -26.53
C THR A 123 -11.97 10.85 -27.94
N GLU A 124 -10.98 10.15 -28.50
CA GLU A 124 -11.11 9.47 -29.79
C GLU A 124 -12.26 8.45 -29.78
N LYS A 125 -12.39 7.66 -28.71
CA LYS A 125 -13.45 6.66 -28.56
C LYS A 125 -14.85 7.26 -28.53
N PHE A 126 -15.04 8.38 -27.82
CA PHE A 126 -16.35 9.06 -27.79
C PHE A 126 -16.68 9.72 -29.12
N GLN A 127 -15.69 10.31 -29.80
CA GLN A 127 -15.87 10.86 -31.14
C GLN A 127 -16.27 9.78 -32.15
N GLU A 128 -15.64 8.60 -32.10
CA GLU A 128 -15.97 7.48 -32.99
C GLU A 128 -17.42 7.01 -32.80
N ARG A 129 -17.90 6.93 -31.55
CA ARG A 129 -19.29 6.52 -31.24
C ARG A 129 -20.36 7.49 -31.72
N ILE A 130 -20.04 8.78 -31.79
CA ILE A 130 -20.98 9.84 -32.20
C ILE A 130 -20.98 10.02 -33.71
N LYS A 131 -19.87 9.73 -34.38
CA LYS A 131 -19.67 9.97 -35.81
C LYS A 131 -20.76 9.36 -36.70
N ASP A 132 -21.27 8.19 -36.32
CA ASP A 132 -22.28 7.44 -37.08
C ASP A 132 -23.73 7.70 -36.63
N LYS A 133 -23.95 8.63 -35.67
CA LYS A 133 -25.27 8.92 -35.10
C LYS A 133 -25.79 10.30 -35.52
N GLU A 134 -27.10 10.40 -35.73
CA GLU A 134 -27.77 11.68 -35.99
C GLU A 134 -28.12 12.37 -34.67
N VAL A 135 -27.15 13.07 -34.09
CA VAL A 135 -27.31 13.82 -32.84
C VAL A 135 -27.89 15.22 -33.13
N PRO A 136 -28.92 15.68 -32.39
CA PRO A 136 -29.40 17.06 -32.50
C PRO A 136 -28.31 18.10 -32.23
N GLU A 137 -28.34 19.23 -32.94
CA GLU A 137 -27.34 20.32 -32.84
C GLU A 137 -27.09 20.80 -31.41
N ASP A 138 -28.16 20.98 -30.62
CA ASP A 138 -28.04 21.47 -29.24
C ASP A 138 -27.31 20.47 -28.33
N VAL A 139 -27.54 19.17 -28.54
CA VAL A 139 -26.88 18.11 -27.78
C VAL A 139 -25.43 17.95 -28.23
N LYS A 140 -25.17 18.07 -29.53
CA LYS A 140 -23.82 17.98 -30.09
C LYS A 140 -22.90 19.05 -29.51
N LYS A 141 -23.37 20.29 -29.39
CA LYS A 141 -22.62 21.38 -28.74
C LYS A 141 -22.23 21.04 -27.30
N VAL A 142 -23.17 20.49 -26.52
CA VAL A 142 -22.90 20.09 -25.13
C VAL A 142 -21.87 18.96 -25.07
N ILE A 143 -21.92 18.01 -26.00
CA ILE A 143 -20.93 16.94 -26.07
C ILE A 143 -19.55 17.49 -26.44
N ASP A 144 -19.47 18.38 -27.44
CA ASP A 144 -18.21 19.00 -27.85
C ASP A 144 -17.59 19.82 -26.70
N ASP A 145 -18.39 20.63 -26.00
CA ASP A 145 -17.95 21.40 -24.83
C ASP A 145 -17.42 20.49 -23.70
N GLU A 146 -18.06 19.35 -23.46
CA GLU A 146 -17.66 18.42 -22.42
C GLU A 146 -16.45 17.57 -22.82
N LEU A 147 -16.29 17.26 -24.11
CA LEU A 147 -15.08 16.62 -24.67
C LEU A 147 -13.86 17.53 -24.53
N ASP A 148 -14.02 18.83 -24.80
CA ASP A 148 -12.96 19.82 -24.60
C ASP A 148 -12.56 19.92 -23.12
N LYS A 149 -13.53 19.93 -22.20
CA LYS A 149 -13.23 19.88 -20.75
C LYS A 149 -12.51 18.60 -20.35
N LEU A 150 -12.94 17.44 -20.87
CA LEU A 150 -12.31 16.15 -20.56
C LEU A 150 -10.83 16.12 -20.98
N GLY A 151 -10.47 16.79 -22.08
CA GLY A 151 -9.09 16.94 -22.54
C GLY A 151 -8.20 17.75 -21.58
N VAL A 152 -8.76 18.76 -20.93
CA VAL A 152 -8.04 19.65 -20.01
C VAL A 152 -7.93 19.07 -18.59
N LEU A 153 -8.98 18.38 -18.12
CA LEU A 153 -9.05 17.84 -16.75
C LEU A 153 -7.99 16.77 -16.48
N ASP A 154 -7.46 16.73 -15.25
CA ASP A 154 -6.52 15.69 -14.84
C ASP A 154 -7.23 14.34 -14.60
N THR A 155 -6.63 13.25 -15.06
CA THR A 155 -7.21 11.89 -15.00
C THR A 155 -7.46 11.39 -13.58
N GLN A 156 -6.79 11.96 -12.57
CA GLN A 156 -6.97 11.61 -11.16
C GLN A 156 -8.02 12.47 -10.47
N SER A 157 -8.57 13.49 -11.15
CA SER A 157 -9.62 14.36 -10.58
C SER A 157 -10.96 13.63 -10.51
N ALA A 158 -11.71 13.89 -9.44
CA ALA A 158 -13.09 13.43 -9.33
C ALA A 158 -13.98 14.00 -10.45
N GLU A 159 -13.68 15.21 -10.93
CA GLU A 159 -14.41 15.85 -12.02
C GLU A 159 -14.22 15.12 -13.35
N TYR A 160 -13.01 14.58 -13.60
CA TYR A 160 -12.74 13.78 -14.81
C TYR A 160 -13.63 12.55 -14.89
N ALA A 161 -13.81 11.85 -13.76
CA ALA A 161 -14.69 10.68 -13.70
C ALA A 161 -16.16 11.03 -13.96
N VAL A 162 -16.63 12.18 -13.47
CA VAL A 162 -18.01 12.66 -13.68
C VAL A 162 -18.23 13.03 -15.14
N SER A 163 -17.36 13.85 -15.73
CA SER A 163 -17.43 14.25 -17.15
C SER A 163 -17.36 13.04 -18.08
N ARG A 164 -16.45 12.09 -17.81
CA ARG A 164 -16.33 10.85 -18.58
C ARG A 164 -17.62 10.03 -18.56
N ASN A 165 -18.21 9.86 -17.37
CA ASN A 165 -19.46 9.12 -17.24
C ASN A 165 -20.59 9.84 -17.98
N TYR A 166 -20.70 11.16 -17.84
CA TYR A 166 -21.73 11.94 -18.53
C TYR A 166 -21.63 11.80 -20.06
N LEU A 167 -20.42 11.91 -20.61
CA LEU A 167 -20.15 11.66 -22.02
C LEU A 167 -20.48 10.21 -22.43
N ASP A 168 -20.18 9.22 -21.60
CA ASP A 168 -20.51 7.82 -21.88
C ASP A 168 -22.03 7.63 -22.01
N TRP A 169 -22.82 8.19 -21.08
CA TRP A 169 -24.29 8.17 -21.17
C TRP A 169 -24.79 8.84 -22.46
N LEU A 170 -24.30 10.03 -22.78
CA LEU A 170 -24.70 10.75 -24.00
C LEU A 170 -24.33 9.99 -25.28
N THR A 171 -23.20 9.29 -25.30
CA THR A 171 -22.74 8.53 -26.47
C THR A 171 -23.44 7.17 -26.64
N VAL A 172 -23.98 6.59 -25.57
CA VAL A 172 -24.69 5.30 -25.61
C VAL A 172 -26.10 5.46 -26.20
N VAL A 173 -26.78 6.58 -25.93
CA VAL A 173 -28.14 6.84 -26.42
C VAL A 173 -28.22 6.68 -27.94
N PRO A 174 -29.23 5.94 -28.47
CA PRO A 174 -29.32 5.65 -29.90
C PRO A 174 -29.96 6.83 -30.66
N TRP A 175 -29.24 7.96 -30.70
CA TRP A 175 -29.68 9.17 -31.42
C TRP A 175 -30.00 8.87 -32.88
N GLY A 176 -31.18 9.31 -33.33
CA GLY A 176 -31.65 9.11 -34.70
C GLY A 176 -32.17 7.69 -35.01
N VAL A 177 -32.06 6.73 -34.07
CA VAL A 177 -32.59 5.37 -34.25
C VAL A 177 -33.97 5.27 -33.62
N ASN A 178 -34.99 5.27 -34.46
CA ASN A 178 -36.37 5.03 -34.05
C ASN A 178 -36.84 3.69 -34.60
N SER A 179 -37.61 2.94 -33.80
CA SER A 179 -38.35 1.78 -34.30
C SER A 179 -39.50 2.25 -35.20
N LYS A 180 -39.91 1.41 -36.15
CA LYS A 180 -41.16 1.63 -36.88
C LYS A 180 -42.31 1.39 -35.93
N GLU A 181 -43.09 2.42 -35.64
CA GLU A 181 -44.32 2.26 -34.87
C GLU A 181 -45.36 1.51 -35.73
N ASN A 182 -45.96 0.46 -35.16
CA ASN A 182 -47.08 -0.24 -35.76
C ASN A 182 -48.35 0.10 -34.99
N HIS A 183 -49.27 0.81 -35.64
CA HIS A 183 -50.54 1.26 -35.07
C HIS A 183 -51.73 0.42 -35.58
N ASN A 184 -51.50 -0.85 -35.93
CA ASN A 184 -52.54 -1.74 -36.42
C ASN A 184 -53.32 -2.39 -35.26
N LEU A 185 -54.52 -1.86 -34.99
CA LEU A 185 -55.37 -2.32 -33.90
C LEU A 185 -55.78 -3.80 -34.04
N ALA A 186 -56.07 -4.27 -35.26
CA ALA A 186 -56.51 -5.65 -35.50
C ALA A 186 -55.40 -6.68 -35.28
N GLU A 187 -54.16 -6.31 -35.60
CA GLU A 187 -52.99 -7.13 -35.32
C GLU A 187 -52.69 -7.15 -33.81
N ALA A 188 -52.84 -6.01 -33.13
CA ALA A 188 -52.70 -5.92 -31.69
C ALA A 188 -53.74 -6.77 -30.95
N GLU A 189 -55.02 -6.73 -31.35
CA GLU A 189 -56.10 -7.55 -30.77
C GLU A 189 -55.79 -9.05 -30.91
N LYS A 190 -55.36 -9.49 -32.09
CA LYS A 190 -54.98 -10.89 -32.33
C LYS A 190 -53.82 -11.36 -31.45
N ILE A 191 -52.77 -10.53 -31.32
CA ILE A 191 -51.61 -10.86 -30.48
C ILE A 191 -52.03 -10.91 -28.99
N LEU A 192 -52.90 -10.00 -28.56
CA LEU A 192 -53.42 -9.99 -27.19
C LEU A 192 -54.24 -11.23 -26.86
N GLU A 193 -55.15 -11.66 -27.75
CA GLU A 193 -55.93 -12.89 -27.58
C GLU A 193 -55.05 -14.16 -27.60
N GLU A 194 -53.95 -14.17 -28.35
CA GLU A 194 -52.99 -15.29 -28.40
C GLU A 194 -52.17 -15.39 -27.12
N ASP A 195 -51.66 -14.25 -26.62
CA ASP A 195 -50.78 -14.21 -25.45
C ASP A 195 -51.55 -14.17 -24.11
N HIS A 196 -52.85 -13.82 -24.11
CA HIS A 196 -53.65 -13.63 -22.90
C HIS A 196 -55.05 -14.25 -23.03
N TYR A 197 -55.42 -15.12 -22.10
CA TYR A 197 -56.75 -15.76 -22.07
C TYR A 197 -57.69 -15.04 -21.08
N GLY A 198 -58.76 -14.44 -21.58
CA GLY A 198 -59.90 -13.95 -20.78
C GLY A 198 -59.84 -12.51 -20.26
N LEU A 199 -58.97 -11.68 -20.84
CA LEU A 199 -59.01 -10.20 -20.74
C LEU A 199 -59.67 -9.59 -21.99
#